data_AF-A0A0C2IR87-F1
#
_entry.id   AF-A0A0C2IR87-F1
#
_cell.length_a   1.000
_cell.length_b   1.000
_cell.length_c   1.000
_cell.angle_alpha   90.00
_cell.angle_beta   90.00
_cell.angle_gamma   90.00
#
_symmetry.space_group_name_H-M   'P 1'
#
loop_
_entity.id
_entity.type
_entity.pdbx_description
1 polymer ?
#
loop_
_entity_poly.entity_id
_entity_poly.type
_entity_poly.pdbx_seq_one_letter_code
_entity_poly.pdbx_strand_id
1 'polypeptide(L)'
;MTATAITEAEAPHNKFDTILVLDFGSQTSHLILRRLRGLNVYAEMLPCTTKLADLPFKPKGIILSGGPSSVYDEGSPHVDSAIFDLGVPILYVAK
;
A
#
# COMPACT_ATOMS: atom_id res chain seq x y z
N MET A 1 5.86 -0.28 -42.43
CA MET A 1 6.22 -1.05 -41.23
C MET A 1 5.57 -0.36 -40.03
N THR A 2 4.30 -0.63 -39.80
CA THR A 2 3.49 -0.06 -38.71
C THR A 2 3.71 -0.89 -37.45
N ALA A 3 4.42 -0.33 -36.48
CA ALA A 3 4.58 -0.93 -35.16
C ALA A 3 3.23 -0.97 -34.46
N THR A 4 2.78 -2.18 -34.16
CA THR A 4 1.58 -2.50 -33.38
C THR A 4 1.60 -1.72 -32.06
N ALA A 5 0.56 -0.91 -31.84
CA ALA A 5 0.28 -0.30 -30.56
C ALA A 5 0.07 -1.42 -29.52
N ILE A 6 1.07 -1.63 -28.68
CA ILE A 6 0.89 -2.30 -27.39
C ILE A 6 -0.12 -1.46 -26.62
N THR A 7 -1.33 -1.97 -26.51
CA THR A 7 -2.38 -1.42 -25.65
C THR A 7 -1.80 -1.46 -24.24
N GLU A 8 -1.45 -0.31 -23.68
CA GLU A 8 -1.02 -0.20 -22.29
C GLU A 8 -2.14 -0.79 -21.44
N ALA A 9 -1.88 -1.97 -20.88
CA ALA A 9 -2.83 -2.65 -20.03
C ALA A 9 -3.15 -1.72 -18.86
N GLU A 10 -4.38 -1.22 -18.85
CA GLU A 10 -4.91 -0.35 -17.81
C GLU A 10 -4.50 -0.89 -16.44
N ALA A 11 -3.79 -0.07 -15.67
CA ALA A 11 -3.13 -0.56 -14.48
C ALA A 11 -4.15 -1.18 -13.51
N PRO A 12 -3.87 -2.36 -12.94
CA PRO A 12 -4.85 -3.17 -12.23
C PRO A 12 -5.55 -2.43 -11.09
N HIS A 13 -4.88 -1.43 -10.51
CA HIS A 13 -5.44 -0.56 -9.47
C HIS A 13 -6.58 0.36 -9.92
N ASN A 14 -6.78 0.56 -11.23
CA ASN A 14 -7.91 1.32 -11.76
C ASN A 14 -9.16 0.44 -11.98
N LYS A 15 -8.98 -0.88 -11.96
CA LYS A 15 -10.02 -1.87 -12.31
C LYS A 15 -10.58 -2.61 -11.09
N PHE A 16 -9.82 -2.68 -10.00
CA PHE A 16 -10.18 -3.40 -8.78
C PHE A 16 -10.11 -2.50 -7.55
N ASP A 17 -10.94 -2.81 -6.55
CA ASP A 17 -10.82 -2.21 -5.23
C ASP A 17 -9.45 -2.57 -4.64
N THR A 18 -8.56 -1.59 -4.61
CA THR A 18 -7.16 -1.76 -4.24
C THR A 18 -6.94 -1.38 -2.79
N ILE A 19 -6.36 -2.30 -2.03
CA ILE A 19 -5.86 -2.04 -0.68
C ILE A 19 -4.37 -1.70 -0.77
N LEU A 20 -4.00 -0.55 -0.23
CA LEU A 20 -2.60 -0.16 -0.11
C LEU A 20 -2.02 -0.69 1.20
N VAL A 21 -0.96 -1.46 1.13
CA VAL A 21 -0.22 -1.95 2.29
C VAL A 21 1.09 -1.16 2.38
N LEU A 22 1.26 -0.39 3.45
CA LEU A 22 2.50 0.33 3.74
C LEU A 22 3.39 -0.51 4.65
N ASP A 23 4.56 -0.87 4.16
CA ASP A 23 5.52 -1.69 4.90
C ASP A 23 6.50 -0.83 5.69
N PHE A 24 6.54 -1.05 7.01
CA PHE A 24 7.50 -0.45 7.94
C PHE A 24 8.67 -1.39 8.26
N GLY A 25 8.81 -2.50 7.52
CA GLY A 25 9.88 -3.48 7.68
C GLY A 25 9.54 -4.65 8.60
N SER A 26 8.26 -4.93 8.85
CA SER A 26 7.87 -6.13 9.59
C SER A 26 8.20 -7.39 8.79
N GLN A 27 8.70 -8.40 9.49
CA GLN A 27 8.88 -9.74 8.93
C GLN A 27 7.54 -10.36 8.50
N THR A 28 6.40 -9.89 9.01
CA THR A 28 5.06 -10.44 8.72
C THR A 28 4.31 -9.71 7.60
N SER A 29 4.86 -8.64 7.01
CA SER A 29 4.17 -7.85 5.97
C SER A 29 3.70 -8.69 4.79
N HIS A 30 4.50 -9.67 4.38
CA HIS A 30 4.15 -10.61 3.29
C HIS A 30 2.95 -11.52 3.63
N LEU A 31 2.71 -11.81 4.92
CA LEU A 31 1.54 -12.59 5.36
C LEU A 31 0.25 -11.81 5.16
N ILE A 32 0.29 -10.48 5.33
CA ILE A 32 -0.85 -9.60 5.05
C ILE A 32 -1.25 -9.74 3.57
N LEU A 33 -0.30 -9.61 2.65
CA LEU A 33 -0.55 -9.82 1.21
C LEU A 33 -1.07 -11.22 0.91
N ARG A 34 -0.54 -12.25 1.58
CA ARG A 34 -1.00 -13.63 1.39
C ARG A 34 -2.46 -13.80 1.83
N ARG A 35 -2.87 -13.16 2.93
CA ARG A 35 -4.25 -13.17 3.41
C ARG A 35 -5.19 -12.41 2.49
N LEU A 36 -4.81 -11.21 2.04
CA LEU A 36 -5.59 -10.40 1.10
C LEU A 36 -5.82 -11.14 -0.22
N ARG A 37 -4.78 -11.78 -0.76
CA ARG A 37 -4.91 -12.63 -1.95
C ARG A 37 -5.84 -13.83 -1.72
N GLY A 38 -5.80 -14.45 -0.55
CA GLY A 38 -6.73 -15.52 -0.17
C GLY A 38 -8.19 -15.08 -0.09
N LEU A 39 -8.44 -13.78 0.12
CA LEU A 39 -9.76 -13.16 0.10
C LEU A 39 -10.15 -12.64 -1.29
N ASN A 40 -9.34 -12.91 -2.33
CA ASN A 40 -9.50 -12.37 -3.68
C ASN A 40 -9.52 -10.83 -3.73
N VAL A 41 -8.84 -10.16 -2.79
CA VAL A 41 -8.71 -8.70 -2.77
C VAL A 41 -7.37 -8.30 -3.39
N TYR A 42 -7.41 -7.35 -4.33
CA TYR A 42 -6.20 -6.79 -4.91
C TYR A 42 -5.53 -5.85 -3.91
N ALA A 43 -4.23 -6.06 -3.69
CA ALA A 43 -3.46 -5.25 -2.77
C ALA A 43 -2.06 -5.00 -3.31
N GLU A 44 -1.60 -3.77 -3.16
CA GLU A 44 -0.24 -3.35 -3.49
C GLU A 44 0.53 -3.08 -2.21
N MET A 45 1.82 -3.45 -2.20
CA MET A 45 2.70 -3.18 -1.07
C MET A 45 3.74 -2.15 -1.46
N LEU A 46 3.79 -1.07 -0.71
CA LEU A 46 4.74 0.02 -0.89
C LEU A 46 5.46 0.30 0.43
N PRO A 47 6.67 0.88 0.39
CA PRO A 47 7.35 1.36 1.59
C PRO A 47 6.55 2.45 2.31
N CYS A 48 6.64 2.49 3.64
CA CYS A 48 6.08 3.58 4.45
C CYS A 48 6.60 4.99 4.10
N THR A 49 7.71 5.10 3.38
CA THR A 49 8.28 6.38 2.91
C THR A 49 7.62 6.93 1.64
N THR A 50 6.74 6.15 1.00
CA THR A 50 6.02 6.59 -0.19
C THR A 50 5.04 7.71 0.15
N LYS A 51 5.16 8.84 -0.55
CA LYS A 51 4.24 9.96 -0.39
C LYS A 51 2.93 9.67 -1.10
N LEU A 52 1.85 10.21 -0.55
CA LEU A 52 0.53 10.06 -1.16
C LEU A 52 0.48 10.69 -2.56
N ALA A 53 1.21 11.79 -2.76
CA ALA A 53 1.30 12.49 -4.05
C ALA A 53 1.88 11.62 -5.19
N ASP A 54 2.68 10.61 -4.85
CA ASP A 54 3.33 9.72 -5.82
C ASP A 54 2.44 8.52 -6.17
N LEU A 55 1.28 8.36 -5.52
CA LEU A 55 0.35 7.27 -5.82
C LEU A 55 -0.44 7.58 -7.09
N PRO A 56 -0.41 6.70 -8.12
CA PRO A 56 -1.17 6.89 -9.34
C PRO A 56 -2.68 6.59 -9.19
N PHE A 57 -3.12 6.15 -8.00
CA PHE A 57 -4.51 5.74 -7.73
C PHE A 57 -4.95 6.09 -6.31
N LYS A 58 -6.28 6.11 -6.09
CA LYS A 58 -6.87 6.28 -4.76
C LYS A 58 -7.19 4.90 -4.15
N PRO A 59 -6.47 4.45 -3.10
CA PRO A 59 -6.78 3.19 -2.45
C PRO A 59 -8.14 3.25 -1.76
N LYS A 60 -8.81 2.09 -1.65
CA LYS A 60 -10.09 1.94 -0.92
C LYS A 60 -9.89 1.73 0.57
N GLY A 61 -8.73 1.25 0.96
CA GLY A 61 -8.32 1.05 2.34
C GLY A 61 -6.81 0.99 2.43
N ILE A 62 -6.29 1.31 3.61
CA ILE A 62 -4.85 1.39 3.86
C ILE A 62 -4.52 0.48 5.03
N ILE A 63 -3.52 -0.36 4.86
CA ILE A 63 -2.99 -1.22 5.91
C ILE A 63 -1.57 -0.78 6.22
N LEU A 64 -1.36 -0.31 7.43
CA LEU A 64 -0.05 0.01 7.95
C LEU A 64 0.51 -1.27 8.59
N SER A 65 1.58 -1.82 8.01
CA SER A 65 2.29 -2.94 8.61
C SER A 65 3.05 -2.49 9.85
N GLY A 66 3.34 -3.43 10.73
CA GLY A 66 4.22 -3.19 11.86
C GLY A 66 5.67 -3.03 11.39
N GLY A 67 6.55 -2.72 12.32
CA GLY A 67 7.98 -2.71 12.13
C GLY A 67 8.70 -3.16 13.40
N PRO A 68 9.99 -3.49 13.32
CA PRO A 68 10.83 -3.73 14.49
C PRO A 68 11.12 -2.44 15.27
N SER A 69 10.99 -1.28 14.62
CA SER A 69 11.26 0.03 15.20
C SER A 69 10.10 0.51 16.06
N SER A 70 10.42 1.15 17.18
CA SER A 70 9.43 1.78 18.04
C SER A 70 8.94 3.07 17.40
N VAL A 71 7.64 3.36 17.42
CA VAL A 71 7.07 4.63 16.90
C VAL A 71 7.73 5.86 17.56
N TYR A 72 8.32 5.69 18.74
CA TYR A 72 8.99 6.73 19.51
C TYR A 72 10.47 6.98 19.14
N ASP A 73 11.07 6.15 18.28
CA ASP A 73 12.47 6.38 17.87
C ASP A 73 12.54 7.59 16.92
N GLU A 74 13.49 8.50 17.15
CA GLU A 74 13.65 9.74 16.38
C GLU A 74 13.88 9.51 14.87
N GLY A 75 14.35 8.31 14.49
CA GLY A 75 14.55 7.89 13.10
C GLY A 75 13.44 7.00 12.55
N SER A 76 12.31 6.87 13.25
CA SER A 76 11.26 5.94 12.83
C SER A 76 10.63 6.36 11.51
N PRO A 77 10.28 5.39 10.65
CA PRO A 77 9.61 5.70 9.40
C PRO A 77 8.25 6.30 9.72
N HIS A 78 8.02 7.54 9.32
CA HIS A 78 6.72 8.19 9.45
C HIS A 78 6.00 8.11 8.11
N VAL A 79 4.73 7.72 8.16
CA VAL A 79 3.85 7.80 7.01
C VAL A 79 3.44 9.24 6.74
N ASP A 80 3.21 9.53 5.48
CA ASP A 80 2.69 10.83 5.04
C ASP A 80 1.35 11.14 5.75
N SER A 81 1.25 12.29 6.40
CA SER A 81 0.04 12.68 7.14
C SER A 81 -1.19 12.77 6.25
N ALA A 82 -0.99 13.04 4.95
CA ALA A 82 -2.05 13.11 3.94
C ALA A 82 -2.85 11.80 3.82
N ILE A 83 -2.30 10.68 4.29
CA ILE A 83 -2.97 9.39 4.33
C ILE A 83 -4.16 9.39 5.29
N PHE A 84 -4.07 10.12 6.41
CA PHE A 84 -5.17 10.24 7.37
C PHE A 84 -6.30 11.13 6.84
N ASP A 85 -6.00 12.05 5.93
CA ASP A 85 -6.97 12.96 5.32
C ASP A 85 -7.73 12.34 4.13
N LEU A 86 -7.37 11.13 3.69
CA LEU A 86 -7.99 10.48 2.53
C LEU A 86 -9.46 10.09 2.72
N GLY A 87 -9.90 10.01 3.99
CA GLY A 87 -11.24 9.55 4.37
C GLY A 87 -11.49 8.06 4.08
N VAL A 88 -10.43 7.25 4.03
CA VAL A 88 -10.50 5.80 3.80
C VAL A 88 -10.24 5.03 5.09
N PRO A 89 -10.77 3.81 5.27
CA PRO A 89 -10.46 2.98 6.43
C PRO A 89 -8.98 2.65 6.50
N ILE A 90 -8.39 2.86 7.68
CA ILE A 90 -7.00 2.58 7.98
C ILE A 90 -6.95 1.47 9.04
N LEU A 91 -6.18 0.42 8.75
CA LEU A 91 -5.89 -0.67 9.69
C LEU A 91 -4.40 -0.65 10.03
N TYR A 92 -4.08 -0.64 11.31
CA TYR A 92 -2.71 -0.82 11.79
C TYR A 92 -2.50 -2.24 12.29
N VAL A 93 -1.46 -2.92 11.81
CA VAL A 93 -1.08 -4.27 12.23
C VAL A 93 0.18 -4.17 13.06
N ALA A 94 0.03 -4.19 14.39
CA ALA A 94 1.18 -4.29 15.30
C ALA A 94 1.80 -5.70 15.27
N LYS A 95 3.03 -5.81 15.77
CA LYS A 95 3.64 -7.10 16.13
C LYS A 95 2.85 -7.77 17.25
#